data_AF-A0A1M6R1T8-F1
#
_entry.id   AF-A0A1M6R1T8-F1
#
_cell.length_a   1.000
_cell.length_b   1.000
_cell.length_c   1.000
_cell.angle_alpha   90.00
_cell.angle_beta   90.00
_cell.angle_gamma   90.00
#
_symmetry.space_group_name_H-M   'P 1'
#
loop_
_entity.id
_entity.type
_entity.pdbx_description
1 polymer ?
#
loop_
_entity_poly.entity_id
_entity_poly.type
_entity_poly.pdbx_seq_one_letter_code
_entity_poly.pdbx_strand_id
1 'polypeptide(L)'
;MDFFTYDKALLIIRNYIEMGRYSQALDRLSEAMQELPNDAYLLYLTAYCLYKSEEYDNAIACCKSAVDNGFNRAECYHLLSMILVQKDEYKEAERLLLAALELEPQNPDYIAFYGYLKMLTGKSSEALPLINKALEIDPVNLGALQYKFYYYLDMDDSYGIKSKVIEDYFSVSTDESDRFLKAGLLDYHKHDYKAAEENFRQAFQLDPTNKFILKMLDTITRKPRFFYYWKRKIKRSISKQIAIFKVTLKAKWIIFKYSGITKDTEIFVVVPVVLLAVIVVALIILL
;
A
#
# COMPACT_ATOMS: atom_id res chain seq x y z
N MET A 1 -10.95 -4.53 -38.49
CA MET A 1 -10.44 -3.16 -38.24
C MET A 1 -9.52 -2.69 -39.35
N ASP A 2 -9.68 -1.48 -39.86
CA ASP A 2 -8.65 -0.83 -40.69
C ASP A 2 -7.54 -0.21 -39.81
N PHE A 3 -6.41 0.14 -40.43
CA PHE A 3 -5.21 0.64 -39.74
C PHE A 3 -5.49 1.91 -38.92
N PHE A 4 -6.22 2.87 -39.49
CA PHE A 4 -6.54 4.13 -38.82
C PHE A 4 -7.44 3.93 -37.60
N THR A 5 -8.41 3.03 -37.71
CA THR A 5 -9.34 2.68 -36.63
C THR A 5 -8.62 1.91 -35.53
N TYR A 6 -7.65 1.05 -35.88
CA TYR A 6 -6.81 0.35 -34.92
C TYR A 6 -5.94 1.30 -34.09
N ASP A 7 -5.22 2.21 -34.74
CA ASP A 7 -4.36 3.18 -34.05
C ASP A 7 -5.16 4.08 -33.10
N LYS A 8 -6.36 4.50 -33.53
CA LYS A 8 -7.26 5.29 -32.70
C LYS A 8 -7.74 4.49 -31.49
N ALA A 9 -8.10 3.22 -31.67
CA ALA A 9 -8.50 2.36 -30.56
C ALA A 9 -7.36 2.16 -29.56
N LEU A 10 -6.14 1.89 -30.05
CA LEU A 10 -4.96 1.77 -29.22
C LEU A 10 -4.66 3.04 -28.43
N LEU A 11 -4.77 4.22 -29.05
CA LEU A 11 -4.55 5.48 -28.36
C LEU A 11 -5.53 5.67 -27.19
N ILE A 12 -6.81 5.38 -27.41
CA ILE A 12 -7.84 5.47 -26.36
C ILE A 12 -7.55 4.48 -25.23
N ILE A 13 -7.20 3.23 -25.56
CA ILE A 13 -6.85 2.19 -24.58
C ILE A 13 -5.65 2.65 -23.74
N ARG A 14 -4.56 3.10 -24.38
CA ARG A 14 -3.36 3.58 -23.68
C ARG A 14 -3.66 4.77 -22.77
N ASN A 15 -4.47 5.71 -23.23
CA ASN A 15 -4.88 6.86 -22.43
C ASN A 15 -5.64 6.42 -21.16
N TYR A 16 -6.60 5.49 -21.28
CA TYR A 16 -7.25 4.93 -20.09
C TYR A 16 -6.26 4.22 -19.15
N ILE A 17 -5.28 3.49 -19.69
CA ILE A 17 -4.24 2.83 -18.91
C ILE A 17 -3.36 3.84 -18.16
N GLU A 18 -2.93 4.91 -18.83
CA GLU A 18 -2.14 6.00 -18.25
C GLU A 18 -2.91 6.72 -17.13
N MET A 19 -4.22 6.86 -17.28
CA MET A 19 -5.10 7.41 -16.23
C MET A 19 -5.42 6.41 -15.11
N GLY A 20 -4.88 5.19 -15.13
CA GLY A 20 -5.19 4.13 -14.15
C GLY A 20 -6.62 3.57 -14.25
N ARG A 21 -7.34 3.88 -15.33
CA ARG A 21 -8.74 3.50 -15.56
C ARG A 21 -8.84 2.12 -16.21
N TYR A 22 -8.31 1.10 -15.52
CA TYR A 22 -8.16 -0.26 -16.08
C TYR A 22 -9.47 -0.92 -16.50
N SER A 23 -10.56 -0.70 -15.77
CA SER A 23 -11.89 -1.22 -16.17
C SER A 23 -12.34 -0.65 -17.52
N GLN A 24 -12.15 0.65 -17.75
CA GLN A 24 -12.55 1.29 -19.01
C GLN A 24 -11.62 0.88 -20.15
N ALA A 25 -10.34 0.67 -19.87
CA ALA A 25 -9.40 0.09 -20.81
C ALA A 25 -9.81 -1.34 -21.21
N LEU A 26 -10.23 -2.18 -20.26
CA LEU A 26 -10.71 -3.55 -20.53
C LEU A 26 -11.97 -3.55 -21.39
N ASP A 27 -12.91 -2.62 -21.19
CA ASP A 27 -14.10 -2.49 -22.06
C ASP A 27 -13.68 -2.21 -23.52
N ARG A 28 -12.76 -1.24 -23.72
CA ARG A 28 -12.25 -0.90 -25.05
C ARG A 28 -11.43 -2.05 -25.67
N LEU A 29 -10.64 -2.75 -24.87
CA LEU A 29 -9.87 -3.92 -25.29
C LEU A 29 -10.80 -5.05 -25.73
N SER A 30 -11.87 -5.32 -24.98
CA SER A 30 -12.88 -6.33 -25.33
C SER A 30 -13.54 -6.02 -26.67
N GLU A 31 -13.88 -4.76 -26.95
CA GLU A 31 -14.39 -4.33 -28.25
C GLU A 31 -13.37 -4.58 -29.38
N ALA A 32 -12.11 -4.16 -29.19
CA ALA A 32 -11.06 -4.35 -30.19
C ALA A 32 -10.75 -5.84 -30.46
N MET A 33 -10.80 -6.67 -29.43
CA MET A 33 -10.57 -8.12 -29.52
C MET A 33 -11.72 -8.87 -30.22
N GLN A 34 -12.93 -8.30 -30.32
CA GLN A 34 -13.98 -8.90 -31.16
C GLN A 34 -13.61 -8.89 -32.65
N GLU A 35 -12.86 -7.87 -33.09
CA GLU A 35 -12.38 -7.77 -34.47
C GLU A 35 -11.03 -8.46 -34.68
N LEU A 36 -10.15 -8.40 -33.68
CA LEU A 36 -8.77 -8.88 -33.74
C LEU A 36 -8.44 -9.76 -32.52
N PRO A 37 -9.03 -10.96 -32.40
CA PRO A 37 -8.94 -11.78 -31.18
C PRO A 37 -7.53 -12.30 -30.86
N ASN A 38 -6.66 -12.35 -31.87
CA ASN A 38 -5.29 -12.88 -31.78
C ASN A 38 -4.22 -11.78 -31.93
N ASP A 39 -4.60 -10.51 -31.85
CA ASP A 39 -3.62 -9.42 -31.86
C ASP A 39 -2.75 -9.50 -30.60
N ALA A 40 -1.46 -9.76 -30.81
CA ALA A 40 -0.52 -10.04 -29.74
C ALA A 40 -0.36 -8.86 -28.77
N TYR A 41 -0.47 -7.63 -29.27
CA TYR A 41 -0.34 -6.43 -28.46
C TYR A 41 -1.61 -6.14 -27.66
N LEU A 42 -2.80 -6.32 -28.25
CA LEU A 42 -4.06 -6.24 -27.51
C LEU A 42 -4.13 -7.30 -26.41
N LEU A 43 -3.67 -8.52 -26.68
CA LEU A 43 -3.57 -9.59 -25.68
C LEU A 43 -2.65 -9.20 -24.51
N TYR A 44 -1.50 -8.58 -24.80
CA TYR A 44 -0.59 -8.07 -23.78
C TYR A 44 -1.20 -6.92 -22.97
N LEU A 45 -1.84 -5.94 -23.62
CA LEU A 45 -2.51 -4.84 -22.92
C LEU A 45 -3.66 -5.35 -22.03
N THR A 46 -4.41 -6.35 -22.48
CA THR A 46 -5.42 -7.05 -21.67
C THR A 46 -4.78 -7.71 -20.47
N ALA A 47 -3.66 -8.43 -20.65
CA ALA A 47 -2.92 -9.03 -19.53
C ALA A 47 -2.47 -7.98 -18.51
N TYR A 48 -1.95 -6.84 -18.97
CA TYR A 48 -1.51 -5.74 -18.12
C TYR A 48 -2.67 -5.14 -17.31
N CYS A 49 -3.80 -4.86 -17.96
CA CYS A 49 -4.99 -4.34 -17.28
C CYS A 49 -5.56 -5.35 -16.27
N LEU A 50 -5.62 -6.64 -16.61
CA LEU A 50 -6.05 -7.69 -15.69
C LEU A 50 -5.12 -7.81 -14.48
N TYR A 51 -3.80 -7.70 -14.68
CA TYR A 51 -2.82 -7.66 -13.59
C TYR A 51 -3.09 -6.50 -12.64
N LYS A 52 -3.34 -5.29 -13.18
CA LYS A 52 -3.66 -4.11 -12.39
C LYS A 52 -5.01 -4.19 -11.68
N SER A 53 -5.95 -4.95 -12.23
CA SER A 53 -7.23 -5.29 -11.60
C SER A 53 -7.16 -6.47 -10.62
N GLU A 54 -5.96 -7.00 -10.37
CA GLU A 54 -5.71 -8.18 -9.51
C GLU A 54 -6.34 -9.49 -10.01
N GLU A 55 -6.71 -9.57 -11.29
CA GLU A 55 -7.23 -10.77 -11.95
C GLU A 55 -6.08 -11.62 -12.50
N TYR A 56 -5.24 -12.13 -11.60
CA TYR A 56 -3.94 -12.71 -11.94
C TYR A 56 -3.99 -13.93 -12.86
N ASP A 57 -4.95 -14.84 -12.66
CA ASP A 57 -5.00 -16.06 -13.49
C ASP A 57 -5.43 -15.75 -14.93
N ASN A 58 -6.37 -14.81 -15.12
CA ASN A 58 -6.75 -14.29 -16.43
C ASN A 58 -5.58 -13.54 -17.08
N ALA A 59 -4.86 -12.72 -16.31
CA ALA A 59 -3.67 -12.00 -16.79
C ALA A 59 -2.58 -12.95 -17.31
N ILE A 60 -2.30 -14.04 -16.58
CA ILE A 60 -1.33 -15.07 -17.00
C ILE A 60 -1.77 -15.72 -18.31
N ALA A 61 -3.06 -16.05 -18.47
CA ALA A 61 -3.57 -16.66 -19.69
C ALA A 61 -3.43 -15.72 -20.90
N CYS A 62 -3.80 -14.46 -20.76
CA CYS A 62 -3.63 -13.44 -21.81
C CYS A 62 -2.16 -13.22 -22.16
N CYS A 63 -1.27 -13.20 -21.16
CA CYS A 63 0.16 -12.99 -21.38
C CYS A 63 0.80 -14.18 -22.13
N LYS A 64 0.42 -15.42 -21.80
CA LYS A 64 0.83 -16.62 -22.57
C LYS A 64 0.33 -16.54 -24.01
N SER A 65 -0.94 -16.20 -24.20
CA SER A 65 -1.52 -16.02 -25.53
C SER A 65 -0.81 -14.92 -26.33
N ALA A 66 -0.42 -13.82 -25.70
CA ALA A 66 0.35 -12.76 -26.34
C ALA A 66 1.69 -13.29 -26.88
N VAL A 67 2.43 -14.08 -26.08
CA VAL A 67 3.68 -14.73 -26.54
C VAL A 67 3.43 -15.69 -27.71
N ASP A 68 2.39 -16.52 -27.63
CA ASP A 68 2.05 -17.49 -28.67
C ASP A 68 1.66 -16.80 -29.99
N ASN A 69 1.12 -15.59 -29.92
CA ASN A 69 0.79 -14.75 -31.08
C ASN A 69 1.93 -13.80 -31.51
N GLY A 70 3.13 -13.93 -30.92
CA GLY A 70 4.33 -13.23 -31.39
C GLY A 70 4.64 -11.90 -30.70
N PHE A 71 4.05 -11.61 -29.54
CA PHE A 71 4.42 -10.44 -28.74
C PHE A 71 5.84 -10.58 -28.15
N ASN A 72 6.43 -9.46 -27.73
CA ASN A 72 7.75 -9.44 -27.08
C ASN A 72 7.76 -10.36 -25.85
N ARG A 73 8.59 -11.41 -25.94
CA ARG A 73 8.72 -12.42 -24.90
C ARG A 73 9.32 -11.86 -23.60
N ALA A 74 10.27 -10.92 -23.69
CA ALA A 74 10.90 -10.30 -22.52
C ALA A 74 9.88 -9.47 -21.73
N GLU A 75 9.05 -8.68 -22.42
CA GLU A 75 7.96 -7.91 -21.78
C GLU A 75 6.92 -8.82 -21.13
N CYS A 76 6.52 -9.91 -21.78
CA CYS A 76 5.64 -10.90 -21.18
C CYS A 76 6.26 -11.59 -19.96
N TYR A 77 7.53 -11.98 -20.02
CA TYR A 77 8.22 -12.58 -18.88
C TYR A 77 8.35 -11.62 -17.70
N HIS A 78 8.60 -10.34 -17.97
CA HIS A 78 8.57 -9.30 -16.95
C HIS A 78 7.17 -9.18 -16.32
N LEU A 79 6.10 -9.05 -17.12
CA LEU A 79 4.74 -8.97 -16.58
C LEU A 79 4.34 -10.22 -15.78
N LEU A 80 4.67 -11.41 -16.26
CA LEU A 80 4.44 -12.66 -15.53
C LEU A 80 5.22 -12.69 -14.21
N SER A 81 6.47 -12.21 -14.18
CA SER A 81 7.24 -12.11 -12.94
C SER A 81 6.58 -11.17 -11.93
N MET A 82 6.01 -10.04 -12.38
CA MET A 82 5.27 -9.12 -11.53
C MET A 82 4.02 -9.77 -10.94
N ILE A 83 3.26 -10.52 -11.75
CA ILE A 83 2.09 -11.27 -11.29
C ILE A 83 2.49 -12.30 -10.24
N LEU A 84 3.57 -13.06 -10.47
CA LEU A 84 4.06 -14.07 -9.52
C LEU A 84 4.56 -13.46 -8.21
N VAL A 85 5.15 -12.26 -8.23
CA VAL A 85 5.47 -11.51 -7.02
C VAL A 85 4.22 -11.20 -6.20
N GLN A 86 3.10 -10.80 -6.84
CA GLN A 86 1.83 -10.57 -6.12
C GLN A 86 1.22 -11.86 -5.55
N LYS A 87 1.57 -13.02 -6.12
CA LYS A 87 1.17 -14.35 -5.62
C LYS A 87 2.15 -14.92 -4.59
N ASP A 88 3.15 -14.15 -4.17
CA ASP A 88 4.25 -14.57 -3.29
C ASP A 88 5.10 -15.74 -3.83
N GLU A 89 5.05 -16.00 -5.14
CA GLU A 89 5.79 -17.06 -5.83
C GLU A 89 7.19 -16.58 -6.27
N TYR A 90 7.98 -16.05 -5.33
CA TYR A 90 9.20 -15.29 -5.63
C TYR A 90 10.27 -16.06 -6.42
N LYS A 91 10.39 -17.38 -6.20
CA LYS A 91 11.39 -18.21 -6.90
C LYS A 91 11.10 -18.30 -8.40
N GLU A 92 9.83 -18.47 -8.76
CA GLU A 92 9.42 -18.56 -10.15
C GLU A 92 9.40 -17.17 -10.80
N ALA A 93 9.02 -16.13 -10.04
CA ALA A 93 9.17 -14.75 -10.46
C ALA A 93 10.63 -14.43 -10.83
N GLU A 94 11.60 -14.81 -9.99
CA GLU A 94 13.03 -14.62 -10.25
C GLU A 94 13.47 -15.34 -11.53
N ARG A 95 13.00 -16.57 -11.74
CA ARG A 95 13.31 -17.35 -12.96
C ARG A 95 12.84 -16.63 -14.23
N LEU A 96 11.59 -16.15 -14.25
CA LEU A 96 11.04 -15.43 -15.40
C LEU A 96 11.70 -14.07 -15.61
N LEU A 97 11.98 -13.34 -14.53
CA LEU A 97 12.65 -12.05 -14.62
C LEU A 97 14.09 -12.18 -15.12
N LEU A 98 14.82 -13.20 -14.70
CA LEU A 98 16.14 -13.51 -15.26
C LEU A 98 16.07 -13.88 -16.74
N ALA A 99 15.05 -14.64 -17.16
CA ALA A 99 14.82 -14.92 -18.58
C ALA A 99 14.50 -13.64 -19.39
N ALA A 100 13.77 -12.67 -18.81
CA ALA A 100 13.56 -11.36 -19.44
C ALA A 100 14.88 -10.59 -19.58
N LEU A 101 15.73 -10.60 -18.54
CA LEU A 101 17.06 -9.98 -18.55
C LEU A 101 18.07 -10.67 -19.47
N GLU A 102 17.93 -11.97 -19.74
CA GLU A 102 18.74 -12.66 -20.75
C GLU A 102 18.41 -12.17 -22.17
N LEU A 103 17.13 -11.85 -22.43
CA LEU A 103 16.66 -11.31 -23.71
C LEU A 103 16.99 -9.82 -23.86
N GLU A 104 16.82 -9.03 -22.78
CA GLU A 104 17.07 -7.59 -22.75
C GLU A 104 17.93 -7.18 -21.54
N PRO A 105 19.27 -7.37 -21.61
CA PRO A 105 20.15 -7.21 -20.43
C PRO A 105 20.34 -5.79 -19.90
N GLN A 106 19.89 -4.79 -20.67
CA GLN A 106 20.02 -3.37 -20.33
C GLN A 106 18.67 -2.68 -20.16
N ASN A 107 17.57 -3.43 -20.08
CA ASN A 107 16.27 -2.84 -19.83
C ASN A 107 16.19 -2.33 -18.36
N PRO A 108 16.07 -1.00 -18.14
CA PRO A 108 16.12 -0.42 -16.80
C PRO A 108 14.95 -0.88 -15.93
N ASP A 109 13.75 -1.10 -16.50
CA ASP A 109 12.59 -1.59 -15.75
C ASP A 109 12.85 -2.98 -15.18
N TYR A 110 13.45 -3.87 -15.97
CA TYR A 110 13.69 -5.25 -15.54
C TYR A 110 14.78 -5.32 -14.48
N ILE A 111 15.84 -4.51 -14.64
CA ILE A 111 16.93 -4.40 -13.66
C ILE A 111 16.40 -3.82 -12.35
N ALA A 112 15.59 -2.77 -12.41
CA ALA A 112 14.99 -2.13 -11.25
C ALA A 112 14.04 -3.09 -10.50
N PHE A 113 13.18 -3.79 -11.24
CA PHE A 113 12.28 -4.79 -10.68
C PHE A 113 13.04 -5.97 -10.06
N TYR A 114 14.20 -6.34 -10.61
CA TYR A 114 15.05 -7.36 -10.00
C TYR A 114 15.65 -6.89 -8.67
N GLY A 115 16.05 -5.62 -8.60
CA GLY A 115 16.43 -4.98 -7.34
C GLY A 115 15.31 -5.03 -6.29
N TYR A 116 14.08 -4.72 -6.69
CA TYR A 116 12.90 -4.84 -5.82
C TYR A 116 12.66 -6.29 -5.35
N LEU A 117 12.77 -7.28 -6.23
CA LEU A 117 12.65 -8.69 -5.87
C LEU A 117 13.72 -9.13 -4.86
N LYS A 118 14.95 -8.61 -4.96
CA LYS A 118 15.99 -8.83 -3.95
C LYS A 118 15.61 -8.25 -2.59
N MET A 119 14.97 -7.08 -2.54
CA MET A 119 14.46 -6.52 -1.28
C MET A 119 13.40 -7.43 -0.66
N LEU A 120 12.42 -7.88 -1.45
CA LEU A 120 11.34 -8.76 -0.95
C LEU A 120 11.87 -10.10 -0.43
N THR A 121 12.93 -10.62 -1.02
CA THR A 121 13.57 -11.88 -0.62
C THR A 121 14.65 -11.72 0.46
N GLY A 122 14.75 -10.54 1.08
CA GLY A 122 15.68 -10.25 2.19
C GLY A 122 17.14 -10.04 1.78
N LYS A 123 17.43 -10.00 0.47
CA LYS A 123 18.77 -9.77 -0.10
C LYS A 123 19.00 -8.29 -0.37
N SER A 124 18.68 -7.42 0.59
CA SER A 124 18.74 -5.96 0.40
C SER A 124 20.13 -5.45 -0.02
N SER A 125 21.21 -6.12 0.38
CA SER A 125 22.58 -5.76 -0.04
C SER A 125 22.80 -5.88 -1.56
N GLU A 126 22.04 -6.73 -2.25
CA GLU A 126 22.09 -6.89 -3.72
C GLU A 126 21.15 -5.91 -4.44
N ALA A 127 20.15 -5.35 -3.76
CA ALA A 127 19.09 -4.55 -4.37
C ALA A 127 19.55 -3.16 -4.83
N LEU A 128 20.23 -2.42 -3.96
CA LEU A 128 20.63 -1.04 -4.25
C LEU A 128 21.57 -0.91 -5.46
N PRO A 129 22.59 -1.79 -5.65
CA PRO A 129 23.40 -1.77 -6.87
C PRO A 129 22.58 -1.96 -8.15
N LEU A 130 21.57 -2.83 -8.13
CA LEU A 130 20.67 -3.06 -9.28
C LEU A 130 19.82 -1.82 -9.55
N ILE A 131 19.20 -1.24 -8.51
CA ILE A 131 18.37 -0.04 -8.64
C ILE A 131 19.21 1.14 -9.17
N ASN A 132 20.42 1.33 -8.67
CA ASN A 132 21.33 2.37 -9.16
C ASN A 132 21.74 2.12 -10.62
N LYS A 133 22.04 0.87 -11.00
CA LYS A 133 22.34 0.52 -12.40
C LYS A 133 21.17 0.86 -13.32
N ALA A 134 19.93 0.62 -12.91
CA ALA A 134 18.77 1.02 -13.70
C ALA A 134 18.68 2.55 -13.87
N LEU A 135 18.97 3.32 -12.82
CA LEU A 135 18.99 4.78 -12.86
C LEU A 135 20.20 5.37 -13.60
N GLU A 136 21.31 4.63 -13.72
CA GLU A 136 22.43 5.01 -14.58
C GLU A 136 22.05 4.90 -16.07
N ILE A 137 21.23 3.91 -16.43
CA ILE A 137 20.73 3.70 -17.80
C ILE A 137 19.61 4.69 -18.12
N ASP A 138 18.64 4.83 -17.21
CA ASP A 138 17.51 5.75 -17.33
C ASP A 138 17.30 6.51 -16.01
N PRO A 139 17.83 7.75 -15.90
CA PRO A 139 17.70 8.58 -14.70
C PRO A 139 16.27 8.96 -14.33
N VAL A 140 15.33 8.87 -15.28
CA VAL A 140 13.92 9.20 -15.06
C VAL A 140 13.02 7.96 -14.99
N ASN A 141 13.62 6.78 -14.81
CA ASN A 141 12.86 5.55 -14.63
C ASN A 141 12.04 5.58 -13.34
N LEU A 142 10.73 5.73 -13.46
CA LEU A 142 9.82 5.84 -12.31
C LEU A 142 9.83 4.60 -11.41
N GLY A 143 9.92 3.41 -11.99
CA GLY A 143 10.01 2.16 -11.24
C GLY A 143 11.25 2.12 -10.36
N ALA A 144 12.41 2.45 -10.93
CA ALA A 144 13.69 2.49 -10.22
C ALA A 144 13.71 3.56 -9.11
N LEU A 145 13.21 4.77 -9.38
CA LEU A 145 13.07 5.82 -8.38
C LEU A 145 12.14 5.39 -7.23
N GLN A 146 11.02 4.72 -7.55
CA GLN A 146 10.11 4.16 -6.56
C GLN A 146 10.77 3.08 -5.70
N TYR A 147 11.48 2.13 -6.30
CA TYR A 147 12.16 1.08 -5.55
C TYR A 147 13.30 1.63 -4.70
N LYS A 148 13.99 2.67 -5.18
CA LYS A 148 14.96 3.43 -4.39
C LYS A 148 14.30 4.10 -3.18
N PHE A 149 13.13 4.71 -3.37
CA PHE A 149 12.36 5.29 -2.27
C PHE A 149 12.03 4.23 -1.21
N TYR A 150 11.47 3.08 -1.62
CA TYR A 150 11.17 1.99 -0.68
C TYR A 150 12.42 1.43 0.00
N TYR A 151 13.56 1.34 -0.71
CA TYR A 151 14.83 0.88 -0.13
C TYR A 151 15.27 1.76 1.04
N TYR A 152 15.17 3.08 0.86
CA TYR A 152 15.60 4.03 1.89
C TYR A 152 14.52 4.31 2.94
N LEU A 153 13.25 4.02 2.69
CA LEU A 153 12.14 4.34 3.60
C LEU A 153 12.36 3.76 5.01
N ASP A 154 12.85 2.53 5.09
CA ASP A 154 13.14 1.81 6.34
C ASP A 154 14.53 2.11 6.93
N MET A 155 15.41 2.78 6.17
CA MET A 155 16.78 3.09 6.62
C MET A 155 16.80 4.30 7.55
N ASP A 156 17.86 4.44 8.33
CA ASP A 156 18.07 5.65 9.11
C ASP A 156 18.31 6.87 8.19
N ASP A 157 17.69 8.01 8.51
CA ASP A 157 17.68 9.22 7.65
C ASP A 157 18.72 10.26 8.09
N SER A 158 19.77 9.86 8.80
CA SER A 158 20.79 10.78 9.35
C SER A 158 21.44 11.71 8.30
N TYR A 159 21.36 11.36 7.01
CA TYR A 159 21.96 12.11 5.90
C TYR A 159 20.95 12.77 4.95
N GLY A 160 19.64 12.78 5.27
CA GLY A 160 18.61 13.39 4.43
C GLY A 160 18.40 12.69 3.08
N ILE A 161 18.78 11.42 2.97
CA ILE A 161 18.69 10.65 1.73
C ILE A 161 17.23 10.44 1.34
N LYS A 162 16.34 10.23 2.33
CA LYS A 162 14.90 10.04 2.04
C LYS A 162 14.30 11.24 1.34
N SER A 163 14.64 12.46 1.80
CA SER A 163 14.21 13.71 1.19
C SER A 163 14.70 13.85 -0.26
N LYS A 164 15.97 13.52 -0.52
CA LYS A 164 16.50 13.59 -1.87
C LYS A 164 15.81 12.60 -2.82
N VAL A 165 15.61 11.36 -2.38
CA VAL A 165 14.99 10.31 -3.21
C VAL A 165 13.53 10.62 -3.50
N ILE A 166 12.78 11.17 -2.55
CA ILE A 166 11.39 11.56 -2.79
C ILE A 166 11.30 12.79 -3.71
N GLU A 167 12.22 13.75 -3.60
CA GLU A 167 12.31 14.90 -4.52
C GLU A 167 12.58 14.44 -5.96
N ASP A 168 13.55 13.53 -6.15
CA ASP A 168 13.86 12.96 -7.46
C ASP A 168 12.61 12.24 -8.02
N TYR A 169 11.91 11.46 -7.20
CA TYR A 169 10.65 10.81 -7.60
C TYR A 169 9.55 11.81 -8.01
N PHE A 170 9.35 12.87 -7.23
CA PHE A 170 8.35 13.90 -7.52
C PHE A 170 8.70 14.76 -8.73
N SER A 171 9.99 14.88 -9.08
CA SER A 171 10.39 15.60 -10.29
C SER A 171 9.93 14.92 -11.58
N VAL A 172 9.68 13.60 -11.54
CA VAL A 172 9.31 12.79 -12.70
C VAL A 172 7.86 12.33 -12.67
N SER A 173 7.37 11.84 -11.53
CA SER A 173 6.03 11.23 -11.45
C SER A 173 4.96 12.27 -11.72
N THR A 174 4.00 12.03 -12.61
CA THR A 174 2.86 12.95 -12.84
C THR A 174 1.61 12.55 -12.05
N ASP A 175 1.62 11.39 -11.41
CA ASP A 175 0.50 10.87 -10.63
C ASP A 175 0.43 11.53 -9.24
N GLU A 176 -0.49 12.49 -9.10
CA GLU A 176 -0.68 13.21 -7.84
C GLU A 176 -1.11 12.30 -6.69
N SER A 177 -1.93 11.27 -6.96
CA SER A 177 -2.38 10.32 -5.93
C SER A 177 -1.20 9.57 -5.34
N ASP A 178 -0.34 9.04 -6.22
CA ASP A 178 0.84 8.30 -5.81
C ASP A 178 1.90 9.21 -5.15
N ARG A 179 2.02 10.48 -5.55
CA ARG A 179 2.85 11.47 -4.84
C ARG A 179 2.37 11.68 -3.39
N PHE A 180 1.08 11.89 -3.19
CA PHE A 180 0.50 12.02 -1.84
C PHE A 180 0.65 10.72 -1.04
N LEU A 181 0.51 9.56 -1.67
CA LEU A 181 0.75 8.27 -1.03
C LEU A 181 2.19 8.17 -0.49
N LYS A 182 3.19 8.49 -1.30
CA LYS A 182 4.60 8.43 -0.88
C LYS A 182 4.95 9.48 0.18
N ALA A 183 4.38 10.69 0.09
CA ALA A 183 4.49 11.69 1.15
C ALA A 183 3.91 11.17 2.47
N GLY A 184 2.72 10.55 2.42
CA GLY A 184 2.09 9.94 3.59
C GLY A 184 2.90 8.80 4.17
N LEU A 185 3.53 7.96 3.34
CA LEU A 185 4.45 6.92 3.79
C LEU A 185 5.67 7.53 4.50
N LEU A 186 6.27 8.58 3.94
CA LEU A 186 7.41 9.26 4.55
C LEU A 186 7.05 9.82 5.94
N ASP A 187 5.89 10.48 6.05
CA ASP A 187 5.41 11.04 7.33
C ASP A 187 5.07 9.94 8.34
N TYR A 188 4.52 8.82 7.87
CA TYR A 188 4.25 7.65 8.70
C TYR A 188 5.54 7.10 9.32
N HIS A 189 6.61 6.97 8.53
CA HIS A 189 7.92 6.54 9.02
C HIS A 189 8.57 7.55 9.97
N LYS A 190 8.29 8.84 9.80
CA LYS A 190 8.69 9.91 10.74
C LYS A 190 7.85 9.93 12.02
N HIS A 191 6.87 9.04 12.16
CA HIS A 191 5.90 9.00 13.25
C HIS A 191 5.00 10.24 13.34
N ASP A 192 4.95 11.08 12.29
CA ASP A 192 3.96 12.15 12.15
C ASP A 192 2.67 11.58 11.56
N TYR A 193 1.94 10.83 12.38
CA TYR A 193 0.71 10.18 11.96
C TYR A 193 -0.38 11.17 11.53
N LYS A 194 -0.30 12.44 11.96
CA LYS A 194 -1.27 13.46 11.57
C LYS A 194 -1.01 13.94 10.14
N ALA A 195 0.24 14.26 9.80
CA ALA A 195 0.61 14.59 8.43
C ALA A 195 0.40 13.39 7.49
N ALA A 196 0.75 12.18 7.95
CA ALA A 196 0.50 10.95 7.20
C ALA A 196 -0.99 10.74 6.90
N GLU A 197 -1.87 10.92 7.90
CA GLU A 197 -3.33 10.80 7.70
C GLU A 197 -3.84 11.79 6.65
N GLU A 198 -3.40 13.05 6.68
CA GLU A 198 -3.81 14.06 5.70
C GLU A 198 -3.35 13.68 4.29
N ASN A 199 -2.08 13.33 4.13
CA ASN A 199 -1.53 12.90 2.84
C ASN A 199 -2.26 11.66 2.28
N PHE A 200 -2.52 10.65 3.12
CA PHE A 200 -3.30 9.50 2.67
C PHE A 200 -4.76 9.84 2.35
N ARG A 201 -5.38 10.83 3.02
CA ARG A 201 -6.72 11.31 2.68
C ARG A 201 -6.75 12.00 1.32
N GLN A 202 -5.74 12.80 1.00
CA GLN A 202 -5.61 13.44 -0.31
C GLN A 202 -5.41 12.39 -1.40
N ALA A 203 -4.50 11.42 -1.18
CA ALA A 203 -4.30 10.29 -2.09
C ALA A 203 -5.62 9.51 -2.31
N PHE A 204 -6.37 9.21 -1.26
CA PHE A 204 -7.64 8.49 -1.36
C PHE A 204 -8.74 9.26 -2.11
N GLN A 205 -8.75 10.60 -2.06
CA GLN A 205 -9.70 11.40 -2.83
C GLN A 205 -9.43 11.31 -4.33
N LEU A 206 -8.16 11.21 -4.72
CA LEU A 206 -7.72 11.11 -6.10
C LEU A 206 -7.86 9.68 -6.63
N ASP A 207 -7.56 8.68 -5.81
CA ASP A 207 -7.71 7.26 -6.14
C ASP A 207 -8.41 6.48 -5.00
N PRO A 208 -9.75 6.48 -4.99
CA PRO A 208 -10.52 5.78 -3.96
C PRO A 208 -10.51 4.24 -4.09
N THR A 209 -10.06 3.70 -5.23
CA THR A 209 -10.09 2.25 -5.48
C THR A 209 -8.80 1.56 -5.01
N ASN A 210 -7.75 2.34 -4.74
CA ASN A 210 -6.49 1.86 -4.21
C ASN A 210 -6.63 1.26 -2.80
N LYS A 211 -6.61 -0.07 -2.72
CA LYS A 211 -6.72 -0.81 -1.47
C LYS A 211 -5.55 -0.54 -0.50
N PHE A 212 -4.37 -0.21 -1.02
CA PHE A 212 -3.20 0.08 -0.20
C PHE A 212 -3.39 1.40 0.56
N ILE A 213 -3.83 2.47 -0.12
CA ILE A 213 -4.17 3.75 0.52
C ILE A 213 -5.24 3.53 1.61
N LEU A 214 -6.29 2.76 1.29
CA LEU A 214 -7.35 2.44 2.25
C LEU A 214 -6.80 1.69 3.49
N LYS A 215 -5.90 0.73 3.30
CA LYS A 215 -5.25 -0.01 4.38
C LYS A 215 -4.40 0.91 5.27
N MET A 216 -3.65 1.84 4.67
CA MET A 216 -2.87 2.82 5.43
C MET A 216 -3.76 3.75 6.26
N LEU A 217 -4.87 4.23 5.67
CA LEU A 217 -5.87 5.03 6.38
C LEU A 217 -6.52 4.26 7.53
N ASP A 218 -6.94 3.00 7.33
CA ASP A 218 -7.47 2.17 8.43
C ASP A 218 -6.42 2.01 9.53
N THR A 219 -5.17 1.73 9.17
CA THR A 219 -4.07 1.54 10.13
C THR A 219 -3.88 2.76 11.04
N ILE A 220 -3.92 3.98 10.49
CA ILE A 220 -3.76 5.21 11.28
C ILE A 220 -5.04 5.60 12.04
N THR A 221 -6.21 5.46 11.41
CA THR A 221 -7.48 5.91 11.98
C THR A 221 -8.06 4.95 13.01
N ARG A 222 -7.58 3.70 13.06
CA ARG A 222 -7.98 2.68 14.02
C ARG A 222 -7.48 3.02 15.42
N LYS A 223 -8.16 3.99 16.04
CA LYS A 223 -8.10 4.21 17.49
C LYS A 223 -8.57 2.94 18.19
N PRO A 224 -7.94 2.51 19.29
CA PRO A 224 -8.46 1.41 20.09
C PRO A 224 -9.93 1.72 20.43
N ARG A 225 -10.85 0.89 19.90
CA ARG A 225 -12.32 1.05 20.01
C ARG A 225 -12.81 1.15 21.46
N PHE A 226 -11.95 0.84 22.42
CA PHE A 226 -12.18 0.98 23.85
C PHE A 226 -12.69 2.38 24.23
N PHE A 227 -12.12 3.46 23.68
CA PHE A 227 -12.50 4.82 24.10
C PHE A 227 -13.85 5.30 23.51
N TYR A 228 -14.23 4.82 22.31
CA TYR A 228 -15.48 5.23 21.64
C TYR A 228 -16.72 4.51 22.19
N TYR A 229 -16.58 3.26 22.63
CA TYR A 229 -17.68 2.49 23.24
C TYR A 229 -18.20 3.19 24.52
N TRP A 230 -17.28 3.68 25.36
CA TRP A 230 -17.63 4.41 26.58
C TRP A 230 -18.14 5.83 26.32
N LYS A 231 -17.59 6.56 25.34
CA LYS A 231 -18.09 7.91 24.98
C LYS A 231 -19.56 7.90 24.51
N ARG A 232 -19.98 6.86 23.78
CA ARG A 232 -21.36 6.71 23.27
C ARG A 232 -22.34 6.24 24.36
N LYS A 233 -21.90 5.41 25.33
CA LYS A 233 -22.72 5.01 26.50
C LYS A 233 -22.89 6.17 27.49
N ILE A 234 -21.84 6.95 27.76
CA ILE A 234 -21.88 8.09 28.69
C ILE A 234 -22.80 9.21 28.17
N LYS A 235 -22.80 9.48 26.85
CA LYS A 235 -23.67 10.53 26.27
C LYS A 235 -25.15 10.16 26.21
N ARG A 236 -25.51 8.86 26.20
CA ARG A 236 -26.90 8.39 26.22
C ARG A 236 -27.49 8.28 27.63
N SER A 237 -26.65 8.15 28.66
CA SER A 237 -27.13 7.97 30.05
C SER A 237 -27.32 9.27 30.83
N ILE A 238 -26.92 10.43 30.29
CA ILE A 238 -26.89 11.72 31.02
C ILE A 238 -28.08 12.64 30.67
N SER A 239 -29.01 12.25 29.79
CA SER A 239 -30.12 13.15 29.39
C SER A 239 -31.38 13.11 30.27
N LYS A 240 -31.46 12.30 31.33
CA LYS A 240 -32.60 12.35 32.27
C LYS A 240 -32.16 12.02 33.69
N GLN A 241 -31.78 13.06 34.43
CA GLN A 241 -32.02 13.31 35.86
C GLN A 241 -30.92 14.23 36.38
N ILE A 242 -31.24 15.52 36.40
CA ILE A 242 -30.54 16.48 37.24
C ILE A 242 -30.99 16.17 38.67
N ALA A 243 -30.12 15.51 39.44
CA ALA A 243 -30.11 15.60 40.89
C ALA A 243 -28.71 16.09 41.27
N ILE A 244 -28.64 17.34 41.72
CA ILE A 244 -27.41 18.02 42.13
C ILE A 244 -26.93 17.34 43.42
N PHE A 245 -25.93 16.46 43.32
CA PHE A 245 -25.07 16.12 44.46
C PHE A 245 -23.71 16.80 44.25
N LYS A 246 -23.49 17.88 45.00
CA LYS A 246 -22.16 18.46 45.21
C LYS A 246 -21.33 17.46 46.02
N VAL A 247 -20.62 16.56 45.35
CA VAL A 247 -19.52 15.83 45.96
C VAL A 247 -18.25 16.62 45.69
N THR A 248 -17.74 17.32 46.71
CA THR A 248 -16.41 17.92 46.67
C THR A 248 -15.39 16.83 47.02
N LEU A 249 -14.94 16.09 46.01
CA LEU A 249 -13.86 15.09 46.15
C LEU A 249 -12.50 15.81 46.13
N LYS A 250 -11.99 16.19 47.32
CA LYS A 250 -10.57 16.51 47.51
C LYS A 250 -9.79 15.25 47.90
N ALA A 251 -9.59 14.33 46.96
CA ALA A 251 -8.51 13.32 46.95
C ALA A 251 -8.64 12.49 45.67
N LYS A 252 -7.68 12.59 44.73
CA LYS A 252 -7.81 12.05 43.36
C LYS A 252 -7.48 10.55 43.21
N TRP A 253 -7.01 9.86 44.24
CA TRP A 253 -6.52 8.47 44.11
C TRP A 253 -6.71 7.69 45.40
N ILE A 254 -7.09 6.41 45.28
CA ILE A 254 -6.98 5.42 46.36
C ILE A 254 -5.88 4.44 45.95
N ILE A 255 -4.88 4.26 46.80
CA ILE A 255 -3.76 3.35 46.56
C ILE A 255 -4.03 2.10 47.39
N PHE A 256 -4.19 0.95 46.74
CA PHE A 256 -4.26 -0.33 47.42
C PHE A 256 -2.86 -0.93 47.52
N LYS A 257 -2.44 -1.27 48.75
CA LYS A 257 -1.23 -2.05 49.00
C LYS A 257 -1.63 -3.52 49.11
N TYR A 258 -1.26 -4.33 48.11
CA TYR A 258 -1.47 -5.77 48.14
C TYR A 258 -0.15 -6.45 48.51
N SER A 259 -0.09 -7.12 49.67
CA SER A 259 1.03 -7.98 50.06
C SER A 259 0.68 -9.43 49.73
N GLY A 260 1.24 -9.97 48.65
CA GLY A 260 1.17 -11.39 48.32
C GLY A 260 2.01 -12.25 49.28
N ILE A 261 1.69 -13.55 49.37
CA ILE A 261 2.24 -14.53 50.34
C ILE A 261 3.70 -14.96 50.03
N THR A 262 4.38 -14.35 49.05
CA THR A 262 5.81 -14.56 48.82
C THR A 262 6.53 -13.22 48.80
N LYS A 263 7.54 -13.08 49.69
CA LYS A 263 8.29 -11.86 49.92
C LYS A 263 9.04 -11.45 48.64
N ASP A 264 8.85 -10.18 48.27
CA ASP A 264 9.72 -9.33 47.42
C ASP A 264 9.15 -8.78 46.10
N THR A 265 7.83 -8.75 45.91
CA THR A 265 7.21 -7.88 44.90
C THR A 265 6.11 -7.00 45.50
N GLU A 266 6.37 -5.70 45.64
CA GLU A 266 5.35 -4.70 45.95
C GLU A 266 4.67 -4.24 44.65
N ILE A 267 3.36 -4.49 44.52
CA ILE A 267 2.56 -4.01 43.39
C ILE A 267 1.61 -2.92 43.91
N PHE A 268 1.77 -1.71 43.38
CA PHE A 268 0.88 -0.59 43.66
C PHE A 268 -0.19 -0.52 42.58
N VAL A 269 -1.45 -0.75 42.96
CA VAL A 269 -2.59 -0.58 42.04
C VAL A 269 -3.24 0.76 42.34
N VAL A 270 -3.12 1.68 41.38
CA VAL A 270 -3.68 3.02 41.45
C VAL A 270 -5.01 3.02 40.70
N VAL A 271 -6.12 3.03 41.43
CA VAL A 271 -7.46 2.99 40.83
C VAL A 271 -8.10 4.39 40.94
N PRO A 272 -8.52 5.01 39.82
CA PRO A 272 -9.34 6.21 39.86
C PRO A 272 -10.65 5.91 40.61
N VAL A 273 -11.05 6.76 41.55
CA VAL A 273 -12.29 6.60 42.36
C VAL A 273 -13.54 6.35 41.50
N VAL A 274 -13.54 6.86 40.27
CA VAL A 274 -14.59 6.65 39.26
C VAL A 274 -14.77 5.17 38.89
N LEU A 275 -13.69 4.39 38.81
CA LEU A 275 -13.74 2.95 38.50
C LEU A 275 -14.30 2.13 39.66
N LEU A 276 -14.01 2.54 40.90
CA LEU A 276 -14.49 1.87 42.11
C LEU A 276 -16.01 2.05 42.28
N ALA A 277 -16.53 3.24 41.98
CA ALA A 277 -17.98 3.50 41.96
C ALA A 277 -18.69 2.63 40.90
N VAL A 278 -18.08 2.40 39.74
CA VAL A 278 -18.64 1.54 38.69
C VAL A 278 -18.65 0.06 39.10
N ILE A 279 -17.61 -0.41 39.79
CA ILE A 279 -17.54 -1.80 40.29
C ILE A 279 -18.58 -2.04 41.40
N VAL A 280 -18.75 -1.09 42.32
CA VAL A 280 -19.76 -1.18 43.39
C VAL A 280 -21.18 -1.19 42.81
N VAL A 281 -21.46 -0.33 41.82
CA VAL A 281 -22.76 -0.33 41.14
C VAL A 281 -22.99 -1.63 40.36
N ALA A 282 -21.95 -2.18 39.71
CA ALA A 282 -22.05 -3.47 39.02
C ALA A 282 -22.30 -4.64 39.98
N LEU A 283 -21.69 -4.64 41.17
CA LEU A 283 -21.90 -5.66 42.21
C LEU A 283 -23.30 -5.58 42.83
N ILE A 284 -23.85 -4.38 43.01
CA ILE A 284 -25.22 -4.18 43.53
C ILE A 284 -26.28 -4.63 42.52
N ILE A 285 -25.98 -4.61 41.22
CA ILE A 285 -26.90 -5.09 40.17
C ILE A 285 -26.86 -6.63 40.03
N LEU A 286 -25.80 -7.28 40.53
CA LEU A 286 -25.59 -8.73 40.45
C LEU A 286 -25.98 -9.49 41.74
N LEU A 287 -26.44 -8.79 42.78
CA LEU A 287 -27.03 -9.32 44.02
C LEU A 287 -28.54 -9.08 44.02
#